data_AF-A0A971I699-F1
#
_entry.id   AF-A0A971I699-F1
#
_cell.length_a   1.000
_cell.length_b   1.000
_cell.length_c   1.000
_cell.angle_alpha   90.00
_cell.angle_beta   90.00
_cell.angle_gamma   90.00
#
_symmetry.space_group_name_H-M   'P 1'
#
loop_
_entity.id
_entity.type
_entity.pdbx_description
1 polymer ?
#
loop_
_entity_poly.entity_id
_entity_poly.type
_entity_poly.pdbx_seq_one_letter_code
_entity_poly.pdbx_strand_id
1 'polypeptide(L)'
;MICTNCGKEVADGAMFCTSCGTKLAQEPAVQPAAEQPAPAPSQGTPQAASDTAPVSAPATTAKKLNPGIIIAVAAVLVIALILLLSGGGGGYKEYKDLAKAYYEAINKEDVNAMIKLFDKETQKDLKEDKKYVKEALEEMRDDLIDDFGRSWFKDLEIGRKEKKGTGRDTYKIRVEIDGKLHEYLGIKRDDKDRYYIDEDYFHY
;
A
#
# COMPACT_ATOMS: atom_id res chain seq x y z
N MET A 1 27.45 -3.00 -23.52
CA MET A 1 26.39 -3.67 -24.32
C MET A 1 25.02 -3.04 -24.09
N ILE A 2 24.06 -3.12 -25.04
CA ILE A 2 22.69 -2.61 -24.85
C ILE A 2 21.77 -3.74 -24.35
N CYS A 3 20.96 -3.48 -23.32
CA CYS A 3 19.98 -4.42 -22.81
C CYS A 3 18.90 -4.69 -23.86
N THR A 4 18.73 -5.95 -24.26
CA THR A 4 17.70 -6.35 -25.24
C THR A 4 16.28 -6.25 -24.71
N ASN A 5 16.10 -6.15 -23.39
CA ASN A 5 14.79 -6.03 -22.77
C ASN A 5 14.31 -4.58 -22.65
N CYS A 6 15.19 -3.64 -22.26
CA CYS A 6 14.78 -2.25 -22.01
C CYS A 6 15.52 -1.19 -22.83
N GLY A 7 16.45 -1.59 -23.71
CA GLY A 7 17.17 -0.69 -24.60
C GLY A 7 18.21 0.21 -23.94
N LYS A 8 18.41 0.12 -22.62
CA LYS A 8 19.41 0.92 -21.90
C LYS A 8 20.81 0.32 -22.01
N GLU A 9 21.80 1.18 -21.95
CA GLU A 9 23.21 0.80 -21.99
C GLU A 9 23.63 0.15 -20.67
N VAL A 10 24.38 -0.94 -20.77
CA VAL A 10 24.84 -1.76 -19.66
C VAL A 10 26.34 -2.01 -19.80
N ALA A 11 27.05 -1.94 -18.67
CA ALA A 11 28.47 -2.26 -18.61
C ALA A 11 28.76 -3.67 -19.16
N ASP A 12 29.86 -3.81 -19.90
CA ASP A 12 30.29 -5.10 -20.42
C ASP A 12 30.65 -6.03 -19.25
N GLY A 13 30.15 -7.27 -19.31
CA GLY A 13 30.32 -8.24 -18.21
C GLY A 13 29.34 -8.06 -17.03
N ALA A 14 28.28 -7.26 -17.16
CA ALA A 14 27.20 -7.21 -16.17
C ALA A 14 26.29 -8.46 -16.27
N MET A 15 25.97 -9.08 -15.13
CA MET A 15 25.10 -10.28 -15.08
C MET A 15 23.61 -9.92 -15.18
N PHE A 16 23.26 -8.68 -14.83
CA PHE A 16 21.90 -8.17 -14.80
C PHE A 16 21.90 -6.71 -15.26
N CYS A 17 20.84 -6.29 -15.95
CA CYS A 17 20.63 -4.89 -16.27
C CYS A 17 20.33 -4.10 -15.00
N THR A 18 21.15 -3.12 -14.67
CA THR A 18 20.95 -2.25 -13.49
C THR A 18 19.69 -1.39 -13.60
N SER A 19 19.11 -1.28 -14.80
CA SER A 19 17.97 -0.41 -15.04
C SER A 19 16.62 -1.12 -15.16
N CYS A 20 16.58 -2.43 -15.47
CA CYS A 20 15.33 -3.19 -15.52
C CYS A 20 15.40 -4.56 -14.84
N GLY A 21 16.53 -4.90 -14.21
CA GLY A 21 16.71 -6.16 -13.49
C GLY A 21 16.83 -7.41 -14.38
N THR A 22 16.67 -7.28 -15.71
CA THR A 22 16.72 -8.43 -16.62
C THR A 22 18.12 -9.05 -16.61
N LYS A 23 18.18 -10.37 -16.38
CA LYS A 23 19.41 -11.15 -16.44
C LYS A 23 19.97 -11.13 -17.87
N LEU A 24 21.23 -10.76 -18.01
CA LEU A 24 21.92 -10.73 -19.29
C LEU A 24 22.68 -12.05 -19.45
N ALA A 25 22.44 -12.75 -20.56
CA ALA A 25 23.20 -13.95 -20.88
C ALA A 25 24.62 -13.53 -21.26
N GLN A 26 25.60 -13.88 -20.43
CA GLN A 26 27.01 -13.71 -20.76
C GLN A 26 27.50 -14.93 -21.53
N GLU A 27 28.15 -14.69 -22.67
CA GLU A 27 29.05 -15.67 -23.26
C GLU A 27 30.38 -15.61 -22.49
N PRO A 28 30.95 -16.75 -22.08
CA PRO A 28 32.07 -16.76 -21.15
C PRO A 28 33.38 -16.37 -21.86
N ALA A 29 33.98 -15.26 -21.44
CA ALA A 29 35.35 -14.90 -21.79
C ALA A 29 36.23 -14.91 -20.53
N VAL A 30 36.88 -16.06 -20.32
CA VAL A 30 38.23 -16.34 -19.82
C VAL A 30 38.91 -15.31 -18.89
N GLN A 31 39.28 -15.78 -17.69
CA GLN A 31 40.17 -15.14 -16.69
C GLN A 31 41.61 -14.91 -17.22
N PRO A 32 42.41 -14.03 -16.60
CA PRO A 32 43.39 -14.52 -15.61
C PRO A 32 43.66 -13.60 -14.38
N ALA A 33 44.46 -14.15 -13.47
CA ALA A 33 44.65 -13.91 -12.03
C ALA A 33 45.46 -12.66 -11.55
N ALA A 34 45.54 -12.57 -10.20
CA ALA A 34 46.46 -11.80 -9.31
C ALA A 34 45.95 -10.41 -8.83
N GLU A 35 46.11 -9.93 -7.60
CA GLU A 35 47.00 -10.29 -6.48
C GLU A 35 46.46 -9.69 -5.13
N GLN A 36 46.91 -10.26 -4.01
CA GLN A 36 46.65 -9.91 -2.60
C GLN A 36 47.26 -8.53 -2.20
N PRO A 37 46.82 -7.86 -1.11
CA PRO A 37 47.48 -8.10 0.19
C PRO A 37 46.57 -7.98 1.44
N ALA A 38 46.92 -8.75 2.49
CA ALA A 38 46.51 -8.55 3.88
C ALA A 38 47.40 -7.50 4.57
N PRO A 39 46.99 -6.92 5.72
CA PRO A 39 47.38 -7.55 7.00
C PRO A 39 46.32 -7.49 8.12
N ALA A 40 46.49 -8.39 9.11
CA ALA A 40 45.79 -8.51 10.40
C ALA A 40 46.47 -7.62 11.49
N PRO A 41 46.24 -7.74 12.84
CA PRO A 41 45.28 -8.54 13.63
C PRO A 41 44.68 -7.85 14.92
N SER A 42 43.82 -8.59 15.63
CA SER A 42 43.51 -8.57 17.10
C SER A 42 42.57 -7.47 17.62
N GLN A 43 41.65 -7.68 18.58
CA GLN A 43 41.73 -8.46 19.83
C GLN A 43 40.33 -8.97 20.29
N GLY A 44 40.30 -10.14 20.95
CA GLY A 44 39.21 -10.55 21.87
C GLY A 44 39.16 -9.63 23.10
N THR A 45 38.19 -9.62 24.01
CA THR A 45 37.27 -10.61 24.64
C THR A 45 36.34 -9.72 25.55
N PRO A 46 35.62 -10.19 26.58
CA PRO A 46 34.66 -11.30 26.72
C PRO A 46 33.26 -10.84 27.21
N GLN A 47 32.32 -11.78 27.11
CA GLN A 47 31.00 -11.86 27.74
C GLN A 47 31.01 -11.65 29.26
N ALA A 48 30.03 -10.92 29.80
CA ALA A 48 29.55 -11.06 31.17
C ALA A 48 28.05 -10.70 31.26
N ALA A 49 27.26 -11.68 31.67
CA ALA A 49 25.88 -11.54 32.11
C ALA A 49 25.81 -10.87 33.49
N SER A 50 24.68 -10.26 33.84
CA SER A 50 23.93 -10.62 35.06
C SER A 50 22.64 -9.80 35.20
N ASP A 51 21.64 -10.51 35.67
CA ASP A 51 20.29 -10.16 36.11
C ASP A 51 20.15 -8.87 36.93
N THR A 52 19.04 -8.16 36.75
CA THR A 52 17.96 -8.06 37.76
C THR A 52 16.81 -7.17 37.26
N ALA A 53 15.60 -7.73 37.21
CA ALA A 53 14.38 -6.96 37.43
C ALA A 53 14.18 -6.82 38.95
N PRO A 54 13.57 -5.73 39.46
CA PRO A 54 12.12 -5.77 39.56
C PRO A 54 11.39 -4.45 39.33
N VAL A 55 10.13 -4.65 38.93
CA VAL A 55 8.94 -3.81 38.95
C VAL A 55 8.95 -2.67 39.98
N SER A 56 8.54 -1.48 39.54
CA SER A 56 7.74 -0.56 40.34
C SER A 56 6.71 0.14 39.45
N ALA A 57 5.44 -0.07 39.79
CA ALA A 57 4.28 0.50 39.11
C ALA A 57 4.19 2.03 39.33
N PRO A 58 3.54 2.77 38.42
CA PRO A 58 3.41 4.22 38.54
C PRO A 58 2.31 4.62 39.54
N ALA A 59 2.63 5.57 40.41
CA ALA A 59 1.67 6.26 41.24
C ALA A 59 0.72 7.10 40.36
N THR A 60 -0.58 6.86 40.51
CA THR A 60 -1.66 7.60 39.86
C THR A 60 -1.73 9.02 40.39
N THR A 61 -1.22 9.98 39.63
CA THR A 61 -1.57 11.39 39.81
C THR A 61 -2.69 11.72 38.86
N ALA A 62 -3.91 11.87 39.40
CA ALA A 62 -5.05 12.40 38.65
C ALA A 62 -4.71 13.83 38.19
N LYS A 63 -4.38 13.98 36.90
CA LYS A 63 -4.17 15.29 36.26
C LYS A 63 -5.39 15.65 35.41
N LYS A 64 -6.05 16.70 35.90
CA LYS A 64 -7.02 17.60 35.28
C LYS A 64 -6.99 17.59 33.73
N LEU A 65 -8.12 17.26 33.09
CA LEU A 65 -8.24 17.20 31.63
C LEU A 65 -8.21 18.61 31.01
N ASN A 66 -7.30 18.80 30.06
CA ASN A 66 -7.24 19.95 29.15
C ASN A 66 -8.18 19.72 27.94
N PRO A 67 -8.78 20.79 27.37
CA PRO A 67 -9.79 20.70 26.30
C PRO A 67 -9.27 20.14 24.95
N GLY A 68 -7.95 19.95 24.79
CA GLY A 68 -7.37 19.29 23.60
C GLY A 68 -7.68 17.79 23.47
N ILE A 69 -8.09 17.12 24.57
CA ILE A 69 -8.47 15.70 24.54
C ILE A 69 -9.86 15.51 23.92
N ILE A 70 -10.77 16.50 24.02
CA ILE A 70 -12.13 16.37 23.49
C ILE A 70 -12.13 16.30 21.95
N ILE A 71 -11.24 17.03 21.27
CA ILE A 71 -11.14 16.99 19.81
C ILE A 71 -10.58 15.64 19.33
N ALA A 72 -9.59 15.09 20.03
CA ALA A 72 -9.04 13.76 19.69
C ALA A 72 -10.04 12.63 19.96
N VAL A 73 -10.79 12.69 21.08
CA VAL A 73 -11.83 11.71 21.40
C VAL A 73 -13.03 11.84 20.46
N ALA A 74 -13.45 13.05 20.09
CA ALA A 74 -14.50 13.26 19.10
C ALA A 74 -14.07 12.77 17.72
N ALA A 75 -12.84 13.03 17.28
CA ALA A 75 -12.32 12.51 16.02
C ALA A 75 -12.24 10.98 16.04
N VAL A 76 -11.76 10.36 17.13
CA VAL A 76 -11.71 8.90 17.29
C VAL A 76 -13.11 8.29 17.37
N LEU A 77 -14.08 8.95 18.03
CA LEU A 77 -15.48 8.49 18.10
C LEU A 77 -16.20 8.66 16.76
N VAL A 78 -15.92 9.73 16.01
CA VAL A 78 -16.44 9.93 14.66
C VAL A 78 -15.82 8.93 13.70
N ILE A 79 -14.51 8.66 13.79
CA ILE A 79 -13.85 7.59 13.03
C ILE A 79 -14.43 6.23 13.43
N ALA A 80 -14.66 5.96 14.72
CA ALA A 80 -15.30 4.72 15.17
C ALA A 80 -16.75 4.61 14.72
N LEU A 81 -17.52 5.71 14.71
CA LEU A 81 -18.89 5.77 14.18
C LEU A 81 -18.91 5.58 12.67
N ILE A 82 -17.96 6.17 11.93
CA ILE A 82 -17.78 5.92 10.49
C ILE A 82 -17.40 4.45 10.27
N LEU A 83 -16.50 3.88 11.07
CA LEU A 83 -16.15 2.45 11.00
C LEU A 83 -17.31 1.52 11.38
N LEU A 84 -18.21 1.94 12.28
CA LEU A 84 -19.41 1.21 12.67
C LEU A 84 -20.54 1.34 11.63
N LEU A 85 -20.71 2.52 11.03
CA LEU A 85 -21.70 2.80 9.98
C LEU A 85 -21.27 2.21 8.62
N SER A 86 -19.96 2.15 8.35
CA SER A 86 -19.38 1.54 7.15
C SER A 86 -19.21 0.01 7.26
N GLY A 87 -19.58 -0.60 8.39
CA GLY A 87 -19.62 -2.04 8.56
C GLY A 87 -18.24 -2.68 8.73
N GLY A 88 -18.07 -3.44 9.81
CA GLY A 88 -16.88 -4.26 10.07
C GLY A 88 -16.65 -5.32 8.98
N GLY A 89 -16.06 -4.93 7.86
CA GLY A 89 -15.67 -5.80 6.75
C GLY A 89 -16.82 -6.48 6.00
N GLY A 90 -17.97 -5.82 5.83
CA GLY A 90 -19.16 -6.36 5.15
C GLY A 90 -19.55 -5.64 3.85
N GLY A 91 -18.59 -4.97 3.19
CA GLY A 91 -18.80 -4.22 1.94
C GLY A 91 -19.58 -2.91 2.13
N TYR A 92 -19.70 -2.09 1.10
CA TYR A 92 -20.41 -0.81 1.16
C TYR A 92 -21.81 -0.92 0.57
N LYS A 93 -22.80 -0.20 1.08
CA LYS A 93 -24.13 -0.12 0.43
C LYS A 93 -24.10 0.77 -0.81
N GLU A 94 -23.32 1.84 -0.76
CA GLU A 94 -23.19 2.80 -1.86
C GLU A 94 -21.80 2.70 -2.49
N TYR A 95 -21.78 2.57 -3.82
CA TYR A 95 -20.54 2.39 -4.57
C TYR A 95 -19.65 3.65 -4.56
N LYS A 96 -20.27 4.83 -4.44
CA LYS A 96 -19.53 6.09 -4.37
C LYS A 96 -18.74 6.22 -3.07
N ASP A 97 -19.32 5.75 -1.97
CA ASP A 97 -18.66 5.74 -0.67
C ASP A 97 -17.49 4.76 -0.66
N LEU A 98 -17.65 3.58 -1.29
CA LEU A 98 -16.56 2.63 -1.51
C LEU A 98 -15.40 3.27 -2.29
N ALA A 99 -15.70 3.87 -3.45
CA ALA A 99 -14.67 4.48 -4.29
C ALA A 99 -13.97 5.64 -3.58
N LYS A 100 -14.73 6.48 -2.87
CA LYS A 100 -14.13 7.55 -2.06
C LYS A 100 -13.21 6.99 -0.97
N ALA A 101 -13.63 5.92 -0.27
CA ALA A 101 -12.82 5.28 0.75
C ALA A 101 -11.53 4.66 0.18
N TYR A 102 -11.55 4.17 -1.06
CA TYR A 102 -10.37 3.69 -1.77
C TYR A 102 -9.32 4.78 -1.95
N TYR A 103 -9.69 5.91 -2.56
CA TYR A 103 -8.76 7.03 -2.72
C TYR A 103 -8.38 7.69 -1.40
N GLU A 104 -9.28 7.70 -0.41
CA GLU A 104 -8.94 8.19 0.93
C GLU A 104 -7.89 7.32 1.61
N ALA A 105 -7.96 5.98 1.43
CA ALA A 105 -6.96 5.06 1.94
C ALA A 105 -5.60 5.25 1.24
N ILE A 106 -5.58 5.54 -0.07
CA ILE A 106 -4.35 5.91 -0.80
C ILE A 106 -3.78 7.22 -0.27
N ASN A 107 -4.59 8.28 -0.21
CA ASN A 107 -4.17 9.60 0.25
C ASN A 107 -3.59 9.58 1.68
N LYS A 108 -4.08 8.68 2.53
CA LYS A 108 -3.65 8.52 3.94
C LYS A 108 -2.65 7.39 4.16
N GLU A 109 -2.32 6.62 3.13
CA GLU A 109 -1.57 5.35 3.23
C GLU A 109 -2.13 4.40 4.30
N ASP A 110 -3.46 4.36 4.45
CA ASP A 110 -4.12 3.54 5.46
C ASP A 110 -4.31 2.11 4.96
N VAL A 111 -3.30 1.28 5.22
CA VAL A 111 -3.25 -0.15 4.87
C VAL A 111 -4.49 -0.90 5.37
N ASN A 112 -4.94 -0.66 6.60
CA ASN A 112 -6.06 -1.42 7.14
C ASN A 112 -7.40 -0.94 6.57
N ALA A 113 -7.53 0.35 6.25
CA ALA A 113 -8.68 0.86 5.53
C ALA A 113 -8.74 0.25 4.13
N MET A 114 -7.64 0.27 3.38
CA MET A 114 -7.53 -0.30 2.02
C MET A 114 -7.95 -1.77 2.01
N ILE A 115 -7.36 -2.60 2.88
CA ILE A 115 -7.67 -4.04 2.97
C ILE A 115 -9.17 -4.27 3.17
N LYS A 116 -9.85 -3.46 3.99
CA LYS A 116 -11.29 -3.64 4.30
C LYS A 116 -12.21 -3.37 3.11
N LEU A 117 -11.73 -2.74 2.04
CA LEU A 117 -12.52 -2.42 0.86
C LEU A 117 -12.74 -3.63 -0.06
N PHE A 118 -11.93 -4.67 0.12
CA PHE A 118 -12.03 -5.93 -0.61
C PHE A 118 -12.95 -6.92 0.12
N ASP A 119 -13.36 -7.99 -0.56
CA ASP A 119 -14.15 -9.05 0.07
C ASP A 119 -13.34 -9.86 1.10
N LYS A 120 -13.99 -10.80 1.78
CA LYS A 120 -13.34 -11.58 2.85
C LYS A 120 -12.26 -12.53 2.38
N GLU A 121 -12.29 -12.95 1.12
CA GLU A 121 -11.29 -13.85 0.53
C GLU A 121 -10.02 -13.05 0.26
N THR A 122 -10.10 -12.02 -0.57
CA THR A 122 -8.98 -11.11 -0.84
C THR A 122 -8.43 -10.46 0.43
N GLN A 123 -9.29 -10.14 1.41
CA GLN A 123 -8.84 -9.63 2.71
C GLN A 123 -7.91 -10.57 3.47
N LYS A 124 -8.00 -11.89 3.29
CA LYS A 124 -7.10 -12.83 3.95
C LYS A 124 -5.72 -12.69 3.34
N ASP A 125 -5.64 -12.74 2.02
CA ASP A 125 -4.40 -12.68 1.26
C ASP A 125 -3.67 -11.36 1.51
N LEU A 126 -4.37 -10.23 1.43
CA LEU A 126 -3.79 -8.91 1.70
C LEU A 126 -3.34 -8.73 3.17
N LYS A 127 -3.90 -9.49 4.13
CA LYS A 127 -3.46 -9.42 5.54
C LYS A 127 -2.18 -10.20 5.79
N GLU A 128 -1.89 -11.19 4.95
CA GLU A 128 -0.64 -11.96 5.05
C GLU A 128 0.56 -11.12 4.63
N ASP A 129 0.37 -10.19 3.68
CA ASP A 129 1.42 -9.27 3.23
C ASP A 129 1.01 -7.78 3.30
N LYS A 130 0.83 -7.28 4.53
CA LYS A 130 0.56 -5.86 4.75
C LYS A 130 1.69 -4.93 4.31
N LYS A 131 2.91 -5.44 4.21
CA LYS A 131 4.06 -4.66 3.79
C LYS A 131 3.93 -4.34 2.30
N TYR A 132 3.60 -5.34 1.48
CA TYR A 132 3.29 -5.16 0.07
C TYR A 132 2.17 -4.14 -0.15
N VAL A 133 1.08 -4.24 0.62
CA VAL A 133 -0.02 -3.25 0.54
C VAL A 133 0.47 -1.84 0.88
N LYS A 134 1.34 -1.68 1.88
CA LYS A 134 1.89 -0.37 2.27
C LYS A 134 2.74 0.24 1.15
N GLU A 135 3.64 -0.56 0.56
CA GLU A 135 4.50 -0.13 -0.54
C GLU A 135 3.65 0.27 -1.76
N ALA A 136 2.60 -0.49 -2.08
CA ALA A 136 1.66 -0.14 -3.15
C ALA A 136 0.88 1.15 -2.87
N LEU A 137 0.46 1.40 -1.62
CA LEU A 137 -0.21 2.65 -1.25
C LEU A 137 0.74 3.87 -1.35
N GLU A 138 1.99 3.70 -0.93
CA GLU A 138 3.04 4.73 -1.05
C GLU A 138 3.25 5.10 -2.52
N GLU A 139 3.45 4.10 -3.39
CA GLU A 139 3.62 4.29 -4.84
C GLU A 139 2.40 4.98 -5.48
N MET A 140 1.19 4.45 -5.26
CA MET A 140 -0.03 5.07 -5.79
C MET A 140 -0.24 6.51 -5.31
N ARG A 141 0.10 6.81 -4.05
CA ARG A 141 -0.04 8.17 -3.52
C ARG A 141 0.97 9.10 -4.18
N ASP A 142 2.21 8.66 -4.32
CA ASP A 142 3.27 9.47 -4.89
C ASP A 142 2.99 9.77 -6.37
N ASP A 143 2.50 8.79 -7.15
CA ASP A 143 2.03 9.00 -8.53
C ASP A 143 0.90 10.03 -8.61
N LEU A 144 -0.10 9.94 -7.72
CA LEU A 144 -1.20 10.92 -7.66
C LEU A 144 -0.72 12.32 -7.27
N ILE A 145 0.29 12.42 -6.40
CA ILE A 145 0.91 13.68 -6.02
C ILE A 145 1.69 14.27 -7.19
N ASP A 146 2.39 13.45 -7.97
CA ASP A 146 3.19 13.90 -9.10
C ASP A 146 2.30 14.37 -10.26
N ASP A 147 1.20 13.65 -10.54
CA ASP A 147 0.27 13.99 -11.63
C ASP A 147 -0.66 15.16 -11.29
N PHE A 148 -1.19 15.20 -10.06
CA PHE A 148 -2.29 16.11 -9.67
C PHE A 148 -1.95 17.03 -8.50
N GLY A 149 -0.75 16.91 -7.90
CA GLY A 149 -0.29 17.72 -6.79
C GLY A 149 -0.76 17.23 -5.42
N ARG A 150 -0.13 17.74 -4.34
CA ARG A 150 -0.37 17.31 -2.94
C ARG A 150 -1.80 17.47 -2.42
N SER A 151 -2.67 18.20 -3.12
CA SER A 151 -4.07 18.42 -2.74
C SER A 151 -5.07 17.67 -3.64
N TRP A 152 -4.60 16.76 -4.50
CA TRP A 152 -5.39 16.04 -5.50
C TRP A 152 -6.72 15.47 -4.97
N PHE A 153 -6.74 14.99 -3.72
CA PHE A 153 -7.92 14.40 -3.11
C PHE A 153 -9.10 15.39 -2.98
N LYS A 154 -8.85 16.71 -2.97
CA LYS A 154 -9.91 17.73 -2.94
C LYS A 154 -10.67 17.83 -4.25
N ASP A 155 -10.01 17.47 -5.35
CA ASP A 155 -10.52 17.57 -6.71
C ASP A 155 -10.99 16.20 -7.24
N LEU A 156 -11.10 15.21 -6.34
CA LEU A 156 -11.58 13.86 -6.64
C LEU A 156 -13.09 13.85 -6.92
N GLU A 157 -13.47 13.40 -8.11
CA GLU A 157 -14.85 13.24 -8.53
C GLU A 157 -15.17 11.78 -8.86
N ILE A 158 -16.19 11.23 -8.17
CA ILE A 158 -16.67 9.87 -8.38
C ILE A 158 -17.90 9.88 -9.29
N GLY A 159 -17.69 9.39 -10.52
CA GLY A 159 -18.69 9.37 -11.58
C GLY A 159 -19.77 8.29 -11.46
N ARG A 160 -20.40 8.00 -12.60
CA ARG A 160 -21.38 6.92 -12.72
C ARG A 160 -20.66 5.57 -12.82
N LYS A 161 -21.29 4.54 -12.25
CA LYS A 161 -20.89 3.16 -12.50
C LYS A 161 -21.54 2.64 -13.79
N GLU A 162 -20.81 1.79 -14.52
CA GLU A 162 -21.28 1.11 -15.72
C GLU A 162 -21.12 -0.40 -15.52
N LYS A 163 -22.19 -1.17 -15.77
CA LYS A 163 -22.17 -2.63 -15.62
C LYS A 163 -21.32 -3.26 -16.73
N LYS A 164 -20.49 -4.24 -16.38
CA LYS A 164 -19.68 -4.99 -17.34
C LYS A 164 -20.39 -6.29 -17.73
N GLY A 165 -20.76 -6.41 -19.01
CA GLY A 165 -21.37 -7.61 -19.56
C GLY A 165 -22.74 -7.98 -18.96
N THR A 166 -23.19 -9.19 -19.26
CA THR A 166 -24.51 -9.72 -18.81
C THR A 166 -24.41 -10.67 -17.62
N GLY A 167 -23.19 -10.98 -17.16
CA GLY A 167 -22.88 -11.98 -16.14
C GLY A 167 -22.87 -11.42 -14.70
N ARG A 168 -21.77 -11.69 -13.97
CA ARG A 168 -21.58 -11.24 -12.58
C ARG A 168 -21.86 -9.74 -12.44
N ASP A 169 -22.33 -9.33 -11.27
CA ASP A 169 -22.57 -7.92 -10.97
C ASP A 169 -21.25 -7.18 -10.71
N THR A 170 -20.46 -7.03 -11.77
CA THR A 170 -19.24 -6.24 -11.82
C THR A 170 -19.47 -4.94 -12.58
N TYR A 171 -18.82 -3.88 -12.14
CA TYR A 171 -18.98 -2.53 -12.66
C TYR A 171 -17.62 -1.83 -12.71
N LYS A 172 -17.47 -0.89 -13.64
CA LYS A 172 -16.44 0.15 -13.57
C LYS A 172 -17.04 1.46 -13.11
N ILE A 173 -16.27 2.23 -12.37
CA ILE A 173 -16.61 3.59 -11.97
C ILE A 173 -15.64 4.53 -12.67
N ARG A 174 -16.17 5.52 -13.39
CA ARG A 174 -15.33 6.59 -13.95
C ARG A 174 -14.85 7.49 -12.81
N VAL A 175 -13.53 7.65 -12.66
CA VAL A 175 -12.94 8.52 -11.64
C VAL A 175 -12.20 9.66 -12.32
N GLU A 176 -12.50 10.88 -11.90
CA GLU A 176 -11.83 12.08 -12.37
C GLU A 176 -11.11 12.79 -11.23
N ILE A 177 -9.98 13.41 -11.53
CA ILE A 177 -9.23 14.27 -10.63
C ILE A 177 -8.86 15.52 -11.41
N ASP A 178 -9.17 16.70 -10.87
CA ASP A 178 -8.97 17.99 -11.56
C ASP A 178 -9.65 18.02 -12.95
N GLY A 179 -10.86 17.46 -13.03
CA GLY A 179 -11.65 17.37 -14.27
C GLY A 179 -11.06 16.47 -15.37
N LYS A 180 -9.98 15.73 -15.08
CA LYS A 180 -9.35 14.78 -16.01
C LYS A 180 -9.68 13.36 -15.60
N LEU A 181 -9.93 12.49 -16.58
CA LEU A 181 -10.05 11.06 -16.35
C LEU A 181 -8.74 10.51 -15.77
N HIS A 182 -8.80 10.02 -14.54
CA HIS A 182 -7.67 9.33 -13.90
C HIS A 182 -7.73 7.84 -14.26
N GLU A 183 -8.84 7.17 -13.94
CA GLU A 183 -9.00 5.74 -14.23
C GLU A 183 -10.47 5.29 -14.28
N TYR A 184 -10.64 4.00 -14.57
CA TYR A 184 -11.90 3.28 -14.35
C TYR A 184 -11.72 2.26 -13.22
N LEU A 185 -12.17 2.60 -12.02
CA LEU A 185 -12.06 1.75 -10.85
C LEU A 185 -13.03 0.55 -10.93
N GLY A 186 -12.50 -0.66 -10.81
CA GLY A 186 -13.26 -1.91 -10.81
C GLY A 186 -13.93 -2.23 -9.48
N ILE A 187 -15.22 -2.56 -9.51
CA ILE A 187 -15.98 -2.98 -8.33
C ILE A 187 -16.86 -4.19 -8.64
N LYS A 188 -17.15 -4.97 -7.59
CA LYS A 188 -18.10 -6.08 -7.62
C LYS A 188 -19.17 -5.90 -6.57
N ARG A 189 -20.33 -6.50 -6.81
CA ARG A 189 -21.47 -6.49 -5.90
C ARG A 189 -21.87 -7.91 -5.54
N ASP A 190 -22.05 -8.16 -4.24
CA ASP A 190 -22.51 -9.46 -3.75
C ASP A 190 -24.04 -9.60 -3.80
N ASP A 191 -24.53 -10.78 -3.42
CA ASP A 191 -25.95 -11.13 -3.33
C ASP A 191 -26.74 -10.32 -2.28
N LYS A 192 -26.03 -9.63 -1.38
CA LYS A 192 -26.58 -8.79 -0.31
C LYS A 192 -26.53 -7.30 -0.66
N ASP A 193 -26.32 -6.97 -1.94
CA ASP A 193 -26.23 -5.60 -2.46
C ASP A 193 -25.10 -4.80 -1.78
N ARG A 194 -23.97 -5.46 -1.51
CA ARG A 194 -22.76 -4.84 -0.96
C ARG A 194 -21.67 -4.75 -2.01
N TYR A 195 -21.04 -3.59 -2.12
CA TYR A 195 -19.95 -3.30 -3.03
C TYR A 195 -18.59 -3.53 -2.38
N TYR A 196 -17.67 -4.06 -3.17
CA TYR A 196 -16.26 -4.26 -2.84
C TYR A 196 -15.40 -3.88 -4.05
N ILE A 197 -14.13 -3.55 -3.79
CA ILE A 197 -13.14 -3.44 -4.87
C ILE A 197 -12.97 -4.80 -5.54
N ASP A 198 -12.87 -4.80 -6.87
CA ASP A 198 -12.68 -6.00 -7.69
C ASP A 198 -11.30 -5.96 -8.34
N GLU A 199 -10.34 -6.66 -7.75
CA GLU A 199 -8.95 -6.74 -8.25
C GLU A 199 -8.86 -7.41 -9.62
N ASP A 200 -9.79 -8.31 -9.92
CA ASP A 200 -9.84 -9.06 -11.18
C ASP A 200 -10.59 -8.31 -12.28
N TYR A 201 -11.03 -7.07 -12.05
CA TYR A 201 -11.93 -6.36 -12.96
C TYR A 201 -11.41 -6.32 -14.41
N PHE A 202 -10.09 -6.21 -14.60
CA PHE A 202 -9.45 -6.15 -15.92
C PHE A 202 -9.14 -7.52 -16.54
N HIS A 203 -9.31 -8.61 -15.79
CA HIS A 203 -9.07 -9.98 -16.24
C HIS A 203 -10.33 -10.70 -16.76
N TYR A 204 -11.51 -10.08 -16.59
CA TYR A 204 -12.81 -10.56 -17.13
C TYR A 204 -13.15 -9.96 -18.50
#